data_AF-A0AAQ0L2S6-F1
#
_entry.id   AF-A0AAQ0L2S6-F1
#
_cell.length_a   1.000
_cell.length_b   1.000
_cell.length_c   1.000
_cell.angle_alpha   90.00
_cell.angle_beta   90.00
_cell.angle_gamma   90.00
#
_symmetry.space_group_name_H-M   'P 1'
#
loop_
_entity.id
_entity.type
_entity.pdbx_description
1 polymer ?
#
loop_
_entity_poly.entity_id
_entity_poly.type
_entity_poly.pdbx_seq_one_letter_code
_entity_poly.pdbx_strand_id
1 'polypeptide(L)'
;MIRHAKKRKILTALLVGILAFVALLACGVAFVTYLPGINLNDWFRATANYWLLFRLLVYMGVGILLYFLQRSSSPLPRKAIILIVLAFSLNEGLNLLYRL
;
A
#
# COMPACT_ATOMS: atom_id res chain seq x y z
N MET A 1 29.31 -15.45 -9.05
CA MET A 1 28.18 -14.93 -9.86
C MET A 1 26.92 -14.55 -9.04
N ILE A 2 26.56 -15.28 -7.97
CA ILE A 2 25.31 -15.11 -7.21
C ILE A 2 25.16 -13.76 -6.45
N ARG A 3 26.25 -13.15 -5.97
CA ARG A 3 26.20 -11.89 -5.19
C ARG A 3 25.76 -10.66 -6.02
N HIS A 4 26.10 -10.60 -7.30
CA HIS A 4 25.72 -9.46 -8.16
C HIS A 4 24.22 -9.45 -8.49
N ALA A 5 23.59 -10.63 -8.60
CA ALA A 5 22.15 -10.75 -8.85
C ALA A 5 21.30 -10.26 -7.66
N LYS A 6 21.72 -10.54 -6.42
CA LYS A 6 21.05 -10.03 -5.21
C LYS A 6 21.16 -8.50 -5.08
N LYS A 7 22.33 -7.92 -5.33
CA LYS A 7 22.52 -6.45 -5.32
C LYS A 7 21.66 -5.74 -6.37
N ARG A 8 21.56 -6.30 -7.59
CA ARG A 8 20.69 -5.73 -8.65
C ARG A 8 19.22 -5.75 -8.24
N LYS A 9 18.70 -6.87 -7.70
CA LYS A 9 17.31 -6.94 -7.23
C LYS A 9 16.97 -5.91 -6.15
N ILE A 10 17.87 -5.68 -5.20
CA ILE A 10 17.69 -4.66 -4.15
C ILE A 10 17.69 -3.26 -4.77
N LEU A 11 18.64 -2.97 -5.67
CA LEU A 11 18.72 -1.68 -6.33
C LEU A 11 17.47 -1.40 -7.17
N THR A 12 16.96 -2.39 -7.90
CA THR A 12 15.73 -2.29 -8.69
C THR A 12 14.51 -2.06 -7.80
N ALA A 13 14.38 -2.79 -6.69
CA ALA A 13 13.27 -2.58 -5.75
C ALA A 13 13.30 -1.17 -5.14
N LEU A 14 14.50 -0.65 -4.84
CA LEU A 14 14.70 0.70 -4.30
C LEU A 14 14.35 1.77 -5.35
N LEU A 15 14.77 1.56 -6.61
CA LEU A 15 14.40 2.42 -7.74
C LEU A 15 12.89 2.45 -7.98
N VAL A 16 12.23 1.29 -7.95
CA VAL A 16 10.76 1.18 -8.08
C VAL A 16 10.07 1.89 -6.91
N GLY A 17 10.58 1.74 -5.69
CA GLY A 17 10.06 2.45 -4.52
C GLY A 17 10.18 3.97 -4.65
N ILE A 18 11.34 4.47 -5.10
CA ILE A 18 11.55 5.91 -5.36
C ILE A 18 10.62 6.41 -6.46
N LEU A 19 10.50 5.68 -7.57
CA LEU A 19 9.59 6.04 -8.67
C LEU A 19 8.13 6.08 -8.20
N ALA A 20 7.69 5.10 -7.42
CA ALA A 20 6.35 5.07 -6.84
C ALA A 20 6.12 6.27 -5.91
N PHE A 21 7.11 6.63 -5.08
CA PHE A 21 7.03 7.78 -4.20
C PHE A 21 6.95 9.11 -4.96
N VAL A 22 7.78 9.28 -5.99
CA VAL A 22 7.76 10.48 -6.86
C VAL A 22 6.43 10.58 -7.61
N ALA A 23 5.90 9.46 -8.11
CA ALA A 23 4.60 9.42 -8.78
C ALA A 23 3.45 9.80 -7.82
N LEU A 24 3.48 9.33 -6.57
CA LEU A 24 2.51 9.72 -5.55
C LEU A 24 2.56 11.22 -5.24
N LEU A 25 3.76 11.78 -5.10
CA LEU A 25 3.97 13.22 -4.91
C LEU A 25 3.43 14.04 -6.09
N ALA A 26 3.75 13.62 -7.33
CA ALA A 26 3.26 14.27 -8.54
C ALA A 26 1.73 14.22 -8.65
N CYS A 27 1.10 13.09 -8.30
CA CYS A 27 -0.35 12.99 -8.20
C CYS A 27 -0.94 13.94 -7.16
N GLY A 28 -0.31 14.06 -5.99
CA GLY A 28 -0.74 15.02 -4.95
C GLY A 28 -0.70 16.47 -5.44
N VAL A 29 0.42 16.87 -6.07
CA VAL A 29 0.57 18.20 -6.67
C VAL A 29 -0.46 18.42 -7.78
N ALA A 30 -0.66 17.44 -8.66
CA ALA A 30 -1.64 17.54 -9.74
C ALA A 30 -3.07 17.70 -9.20
N PHE A 31 -3.43 16.98 -8.14
CA PHE A 31 -4.74 17.12 -7.49
C PHE A 31 -4.97 18.52 -6.94
N VAL A 32 -3.98 19.10 -6.25
CA VAL A 32 -4.08 20.46 -5.69
C VAL A 32 -4.09 21.52 -6.79
N THR A 33 -3.33 21.31 -7.87
CA THR A 33 -3.14 22.32 -8.93
C THR A 33 -4.30 22.33 -9.94
N TYR A 34 -4.80 21.16 -10.34
CA TYR A 34 -5.81 21.02 -11.41
C TYR A 34 -7.24 20.88 -10.90
N LEU A 35 -7.47 20.73 -9.59
CA LEU A 35 -8.81 20.83 -8.98
C LEU A 35 -8.90 22.01 -7.99
N PRO A 36 -8.63 23.25 -8.45
CA PRO A 36 -8.76 24.43 -7.59
C PRO A 36 -10.23 24.64 -7.22
N GLY A 37 -10.51 24.82 -5.93
CA GLY A 37 -11.87 25.05 -5.40
C GLY A 37 -12.62 23.80 -4.95
N ILE A 38 -12.09 22.59 -5.18
CA ILE A 38 -12.61 21.39 -4.51
C ILE A 38 -12.10 21.40 -3.08
N ASN A 39 -13.02 21.47 -2.12
CA ASN A 39 -12.69 21.21 -0.73
C ASN A 39 -12.25 19.75 -0.63
N LEU A 40 -10.93 19.53 -0.62
CA LEU A 40 -10.33 18.20 -0.55
C LEU A 40 -10.90 17.40 0.62
N ASN A 41 -11.23 18.07 1.72
CA ASN A 41 -11.82 17.43 2.89
C ASN A 41 -13.22 16.85 2.59
N ASP A 42 -14.06 17.59 1.87
CA ASP A 42 -15.38 17.12 1.44
C ASP A 42 -15.27 16.05 0.35
N TRP A 43 -14.31 16.19 -0.57
CA TRP A 43 -14.04 15.18 -1.58
C TRP A 43 -13.52 13.87 -0.98
N PHE A 44 -12.61 13.94 0.00
CA PHE A 44 -12.14 12.78 0.75
C PHE A 44 -13.27 12.13 1.54
N ARG A 45 -14.18 12.91 2.14
CA ARG A 45 -15.39 12.39 2.80
C ARG A 45 -16.31 11.69 1.79
N ALA A 46 -16.56 12.30 0.63
CA ALA A 46 -17.41 11.74 -0.42
C ALA A 46 -16.81 10.46 -1.04
N THR A 47 -15.50 10.44 -1.28
CA THR A 47 -14.80 9.27 -1.85
C THR A 47 -14.33 8.27 -0.80
N ALA A 48 -14.57 8.53 0.48
CA ALA A 48 -14.06 7.70 1.56
C ALA A 48 -14.45 6.23 1.35
N ASN A 49 -15.69 5.95 0.93
CA ASN A 49 -16.20 4.59 0.75
C ASN A 49 -15.53 3.89 -0.45
N TYR A 50 -15.24 4.62 -1.52
CA TYR A 50 -14.45 4.09 -2.65
C TYR A 50 -13.03 3.76 -2.23
N TRP A 51 -12.41 4.61 -1.38
CA TRP A 51 -11.10 4.34 -0.81
C TRP A 51 -11.09 3.12 0.12
N LEU A 52 -12.16 2.91 0.89
CA LEU A 52 -12.32 1.72 1.73
C LEU A 52 -12.46 0.44 0.88
N LEU A 53 -13.29 0.47 -0.17
CA LEU A 53 -13.41 -0.63 -1.13
C LEU A 53 -12.08 -0.95 -1.81
N PHE A 54 -11.35 0.08 -2.26
CA PHE A 54 -10.04 -0.09 -2.86
C PHE A 54 -9.05 -0.76 -1.89
N ARG A 55 -8.99 -0.32 -0.63
CA ARG A 55 -8.12 -0.94 0.38
C ARG A 55 -8.48 -2.39 0.67
N LEU A 56 -9.77 -2.72 0.74
CA LEU A 56 -10.23 -4.11 0.88
C LEU A 56 -9.75 -4.99 -0.28
N LEU A 57 -9.82 -4.48 -1.52
CA LEU A 57 -9.29 -5.20 -2.68
C LEU A 57 -7.78 -5.40 -2.59
N VAL A 58 -7.03 -4.39 -2.16
CA VAL A 58 -5.58 -4.52 -1.94
C VAL A 58 -5.28 -5.56 -0.85
N TYR A 59 -5.99 -5.53 0.28
CA TYR A 59 -5.80 -6.51 1.36
C TYR A 59 -6.15 -7.93 0.91
N MET A 60 -7.19 -8.11 0.09
CA MET A 60 -7.52 -9.40 -0.51
C MET A 60 -6.40 -9.90 -1.42
N GLY A 61 -5.84 -9.02 -2.26
CA GLY A 61 -4.68 -9.32 -3.10
C GLY A 61 -3.45 -9.73 -2.29
N VAL A 62 -3.15 -9.02 -1.19
CA VAL A 62 -2.07 -9.38 -0.28
C VAL A 62 -2.36 -10.72 0.41
N GLY A 63 -3.60 -10.99 0.81
CA GLY A 63 -4.01 -12.28 1.38
C GLY A 63 -3.79 -13.45 0.41
N ILE A 64 -4.14 -13.27 -0.86
CA ILE A 64 -3.88 -14.26 -1.93
C ILE A 64 -2.38 -14.47 -2.11
N LEU A 65 -1.59 -13.38 -2.14
CA LEU A 65 -0.14 -13.46 -2.27
C LEU A 65 0.51 -14.18 -1.07
N LEU A 66 0.05 -13.89 0.15
CA LEU A 66 0.49 -14.57 1.37
C LEU A 66 0.14 -16.06 1.33
N TYR A 67 -1.06 -16.41 0.87
CA TYR A 67 -1.47 -17.80 0.69
C TYR A 67 -0.54 -18.54 -0.29
N PHE A 68 -0.24 -17.94 -1.44
CA PHE A 68 0.71 -18.51 -2.41
C PHE A 68 2.13 -18.63 -1.84
N LEU A 69 2.62 -17.61 -1.13
CA LEU A 69 3.94 -17.67 -0.49
C LEU A 69 4.00 -18.77 0.57
N GLN A 70 2.93 -18.96 1.33
CA GLN A 70 2.87 -19.97 2.38
C GLN A 70 2.76 -21.39 1.84
N ARG A 71 2.20 -21.55 0.63
CA ARG A 71 2.18 -22.82 -0.11
C ARG A 71 3.46 -23.09 -0.92
N SER A 72 4.33 -22.09 -1.05
CA SER A 72 5.61 -22.21 -1.77
C SER A 72 6.71 -22.83 -0.88
N SER A 73 7.85 -23.17 -1.49
CA SER A 73 8.98 -23.86 -0.86
C SER A 73 9.68 -23.05 0.25
N SER A 74 9.35 -21.77 0.41
CA SER A 74 9.88 -20.90 1.47
C SER A 74 8.73 -20.16 2.17
N PRO A 75 8.02 -20.84 3.09
CA PRO A 75 6.91 -20.23 3.80
C PRO A 75 7.39 -19.08 4.69
N LEU A 76 6.64 -17.97 4.68
CA LEU A 76 6.88 -16.86 5.58
C LEU A 76 6.72 -17.30 7.05
N PRO A 77 7.56 -16.80 7.97
CA PRO A 77 7.38 -17.08 9.38
C PRO A 77 6.02 -16.54 9.86
N ARG A 78 5.28 -17.33 10.65
CA ARG A 78 3.96 -16.93 11.21
C ARG A 78 3.98 -15.55 11.88
N LYS A 79 5.08 -15.20 12.54
CA LYS A 79 5.28 -13.88 13.16
C LYS A 79 5.19 -12.73 12.14
N ALA A 80 5.71 -12.89 10.93
CA ALA A 80 5.63 -11.89 9.87
C ALA A 80 4.19 -11.74 9.35
N ILE A 81 3.47 -12.86 9.19
CA ILE A 81 2.06 -12.83 8.77
C ILE A 81 1.20 -12.10 9.82
N ILE A 82 1.41 -12.39 11.10
CA ILE A 82 0.74 -11.70 12.21
C ILE A 82 1.05 -10.20 12.19
N LEU A 83 2.30 -9.80 11.96
CA LEU A 83 2.68 -8.39 11.84
C LEU A 83 2.00 -7.69 10.66
N ILE A 84 1.88 -8.36 9.51
CA ILE A 84 1.19 -7.82 8.34
C ILE A 84 -0.31 -7.61 8.64
N VAL A 85 -0.96 -8.60 9.25
CA VAL A 85 -2.37 -8.49 9.65
C VAL A 85 -2.55 -7.39 10.69
N LEU A 86 -1.68 -7.30 11.68
CA LEU A 86 -1.73 -6.26 12.72
C LEU A 86 -1.55 -4.87 12.11
N ALA A 87 -0.62 -4.70 11.16
CA ALA A 87 -0.42 -3.43 10.47
C ALA A 87 -1.66 -2.99 9.67
N PHE A 88 -2.33 -3.92 8.99
CA PHE A 88 -3.59 -3.62 8.32
C PHE A 88 -4.71 -3.26 9.30
N SER A 89 -4.87 -4.02 10.39
CA SER A 89 -5.87 -3.74 11.42
C SER A 89 -5.64 -2.39 12.10
N LEU A 90 -4.39 -2.02 12.40
CA LEU A 90 -4.05 -0.71 12.96
C LEU A 90 -4.33 0.41 11.96
N ASN A 91 -3.95 0.23 10.70
CA ASN A 91 -4.18 1.21 9.65
C ASN A 91 -5.68 1.46 9.42
N GLU A 92 -6.50 0.39 9.38
CA GLU A 92 -7.95 0.57 9.28
C GLU A 92 -8.59 1.07 10.56
N GLY A 93 -8.10 0.65 11.74
CA GLY A 93 -8.58 1.18 13.02
C GLY A 93 -8.38 2.69 13.12
N LEU A 94 -7.20 3.19 12.73
CA LEU A 94 -6.93 4.62 12.63
C LEU A 94 -7.84 5.29 11.59
N ASN A 95 -7.97 4.70 10.41
CA ASN A 95 -8.79 5.28 9.34
C ASN A 95 -10.30 5.34 9.67
N LEU A 96 -10.80 4.39 10.47
CA LEU A 96 -12.14 4.41 11.02
C LEU A 96 -12.29 5.46 12.12
N LEU A 97 -11.27 5.60 13.00
CA LEU A 97 -11.24 6.66 14.02
C LEU A 97 -11.23 8.06 13.40
N TYR A 98 -10.51 8.28 12.29
CA TYR A 98 -10.48 9.55 11.56
C TYR A 98 -11.77 9.85 10.77
N ARG A 99 -12.67 8.86 10.64
CA ARG A 99 -13.98 9.01 9.99
C ARG A 99 -15.11 9.34 10.97
N LEU A 100 -14.93 9.08 12.26
CA LEU A 100 -15.81 9.49 13.37
C LEU A 100 -15.59 10.97 13.69
#